data_AF-A0AAV6TE33-F1
#
_entry.id   AF-A0AAV6TE33-F1
#
_cell.length_a   1.000
_cell.length_b   1.000
_cell.length_c   1.000
_cell.angle_alpha   90.00
_cell.angle_beta   90.00
_cell.angle_gamma   90.00
#
_symmetry.space_group_name_H-M   'P 1'
#
loop_
_entity.id
_entity.type
_entity.pdbx_description
1 polymer ?
#
loop_
_entity_poly.entity_id
_entity_poly.type
_entity_poly.pdbx_seq_one_letter_code
_entity_poly.pdbx_strand_id
1 'polypeptide(L)'
;IDWQYKTVPQKYCGDGLVNKQVLWPSGKGLGGSSLLNGMMFVRGNHKNYDDWAKVGAMGWNYSEVLPYFKKMEDNKVYNNEYHGVGGPVTVVTPTYAAEVKESLLETSKLFGYEVVDSNGATQT
;
A
#
# COMPACT_ATOMS: atom_id res chain seq x y z
N ILE A 1 1.33 18.68 -12.58
CA ILE A 1 1.47 18.24 -11.17
C ILE A 1 2.46 17.06 -11.00
N ASP A 2 3.21 16.69 -12.04
CA ASP A 2 4.24 15.64 -12.00
C ASP A 2 5.61 16.25 -12.33
N TRP A 3 6.67 15.76 -11.69
CA TRP A 3 8.07 16.09 -12.01
C TRP A 3 8.56 15.44 -13.32
N GLN A 4 7.88 14.39 -13.80
CA GLN A 4 8.19 13.71 -15.06
C GLN A 4 9.62 13.14 -15.12
N TYR A 5 10.10 12.60 -14.00
CA TYR A 5 11.39 11.92 -13.99
C TYR A 5 11.41 10.71 -14.92
N LYS A 6 12.59 10.41 -15.43
CA LYS A 6 12.89 9.20 -16.20
C LYS A 6 14.06 8.50 -15.56
N THR A 7 14.05 7.17 -15.58
CA THR A 7 15.23 6.40 -15.22
C THR A 7 16.35 6.66 -16.24
N VAL A 8 17.58 6.34 -15.87
CA VAL A 8 18.63 6.07 -16.88
C VAL A 8 18.23 4.89 -17.76
N PRO A 9 18.83 4.69 -18.95
CA PRO A 9 18.59 3.50 -19.76
C PRO A 9 18.83 2.21 -18.96
N GLN A 10 17.85 1.31 -18.98
CA GLN A 10 17.92 0.06 -18.20
C GLN A 10 18.57 -1.06 -19.01
N LYS A 11 19.45 -1.84 -18.37
CA LYS A 11 20.20 -2.93 -19.02
C LYS A 11 19.35 -4.17 -19.29
N TYR A 12 18.41 -4.47 -18.38
CA TYR A 12 17.67 -5.75 -18.37
C TYR A 12 16.15 -5.57 -18.53
N CYS A 13 15.68 -4.36 -18.83
CA CYS A 13 14.26 -4.09 -19.10
C CYS A 13 14.11 -2.85 -20.01
N GLY A 14 12.88 -2.56 -20.45
CA GLY A 14 12.57 -1.34 -21.21
C GLY A 14 12.89 -1.39 -22.70
N ASP A 15 13.13 -2.57 -23.30
CA ASP A 15 13.46 -2.69 -24.73
C ASP A 15 12.39 -2.10 -25.68
N GLY A 16 11.12 -2.08 -25.25
CA GLY A 16 10.02 -1.45 -25.99
C GLY A 16 9.82 0.04 -25.70
N LEU A 17 10.66 0.66 -24.88
CA LEU A 17 10.56 2.07 -24.51
C LEU A 17 11.61 2.91 -25.24
N VAL A 18 11.27 4.17 -25.52
CA VAL A 18 12.22 5.13 -26.08
C VAL A 18 13.44 5.25 -25.17
N ASN A 19 14.64 5.00 -25.73
CA ASN A 19 15.93 4.99 -25.03
C ASN A 19 16.02 4.01 -23.85
N LYS A 20 15.15 3.01 -23.76
CA LYS A 20 15.05 2.09 -22.61
C LYS A 20 14.87 2.79 -21.27
N GLN A 21 14.22 3.95 -21.26
CA GLN A 21 13.96 4.73 -20.06
C GLN A 21 12.51 4.55 -19.60
N VAL A 22 12.32 4.31 -18.31
CA VAL A 22 11.01 4.16 -17.69
C VAL A 22 10.58 5.49 -17.08
N LEU A 23 9.30 5.84 -17.24
CA LEU A 23 8.71 6.99 -16.56
C LEU A 23 8.63 6.73 -15.05
N TRP A 24 9.00 7.72 -14.25
CA TRP A 24 8.97 7.65 -12.79
C TRP A 24 8.16 8.80 -12.20
N PRO A 25 6.82 8.70 -12.20
CA PRO A 25 5.94 9.79 -11.77
C PRO A 25 6.22 10.20 -10.33
N SER A 26 6.24 11.50 -10.06
CA SER A 26 6.49 12.06 -8.72
C SER A 26 5.72 13.35 -8.55
N GLY A 27 4.94 13.46 -7.47
CA GLY A 27 4.07 14.61 -7.25
C GLY A 27 4.84 15.93 -7.10
N LYS A 28 4.47 16.92 -7.91
CA LYS A 28 4.99 18.29 -7.91
C LYS A 28 3.92 19.26 -7.40
N GLY A 29 3.69 19.23 -6.09
CA GLY A 29 2.69 20.04 -5.38
C GLY A 29 2.62 19.72 -3.89
N LEU A 30 1.81 20.48 -3.14
CA LEU A 30 1.59 20.27 -1.71
C LEU A 30 0.88 18.92 -1.48
N GLY A 31 1.45 18.04 -0.65
CA GLY A 31 1.03 16.64 -0.52
C GLY A 31 1.88 15.66 -1.33
N GLY A 32 2.69 16.16 -2.27
CA GLY A 32 3.62 15.34 -3.04
C GLY A 32 2.91 14.25 -3.83
N SER A 33 3.45 13.03 -3.83
CA SER A 33 2.89 11.91 -4.61
C SER A 33 1.55 11.40 -4.09
N SER A 34 1.10 11.78 -2.88
CA SER A 34 -0.23 11.41 -2.40
C SER A 34 -1.36 12.06 -3.22
N LEU A 35 -1.05 13.13 -3.96
CA LEU A 35 -1.99 13.78 -4.89
C LEU A 35 -2.21 13.02 -6.20
N LEU A 36 -1.29 12.12 -6.58
CA LEU A 36 -1.29 11.44 -7.88
C LEU A 36 -1.61 9.95 -7.79
N ASN A 37 -1.60 9.38 -6.60
CA ASN A 37 -1.65 7.94 -6.41
C ASN A 37 -3.05 7.35 -6.69
N GLY A 38 -3.14 6.03 -6.71
CA GLY A 38 -4.41 5.30 -6.88
C GLY A 38 -5.23 5.15 -5.60
N MET A 39 -4.97 5.94 -4.55
CA MET A 39 -5.67 5.91 -3.26
C MET A 39 -5.67 4.56 -2.53
N MET A 40 -4.77 3.63 -2.90
CA MET A 40 -4.62 2.36 -2.19
C MET A 40 -4.04 2.59 -0.80
N PHE A 41 -4.73 2.09 0.23
CA PHE A 41 -4.27 2.14 1.62
C PHE A 41 -3.83 0.74 2.07
N VAL A 42 -2.52 0.48 1.96
CA VAL A 42 -1.89 -0.79 2.30
C VAL A 42 -0.67 -0.52 3.17
N ARG A 43 -0.54 -1.25 4.27
CA ARG A 43 0.61 -1.22 5.18
C ARG A 43 1.59 -2.33 4.81
N GLY A 44 2.86 -2.16 5.18
CA GLY A 44 3.85 -3.24 5.07
C GLY A 44 3.47 -4.47 5.90
N ASN A 45 4.00 -5.63 5.51
CA ASN A 45 3.83 -6.87 6.28
C ASN A 45 4.57 -6.75 7.63
N HIS A 46 4.00 -7.30 8.71
CA HIS A 46 4.57 -7.27 10.06
C HIS A 46 6.03 -7.74 10.07
N LYS A 47 6.32 -8.81 9.31
CA LYS A 47 7.66 -9.38 9.18
C LYS A 47 8.67 -8.38 8.62
N ASN A 48 8.28 -7.48 7.72
CA ASN A 48 9.22 -6.50 7.16
C ASN A 48 9.70 -5.51 8.22
N TYR A 49 8.80 -5.04 9.09
CA TYR A 49 9.13 -4.17 10.22
C TYR A 49 10.03 -4.89 11.23
N ASP A 50 9.69 -6.13 11.58
CA ASP A 50 10.50 -6.94 12.48
C ASP A 50 11.90 -7.22 11.91
N ASP A 51 12.00 -7.47 10.60
CA ASP A 51 13.27 -7.69 9.93
C ASP A 51 14.10 -6.39 9.87
N TRP A 52 13.48 -5.23 9.72
CA TRP A 52 14.18 -3.94 9.83
C TRP A 52 14.79 -3.76 11.22
N ALA A 53 14.03 -4.06 12.27
CA ALA A 53 14.54 -3.99 13.64
C ALA A 53 15.73 -4.95 13.85
N LYS A 54 15.66 -6.17 13.30
CA LYS A 54 16.75 -7.15 13.38
C LYS A 54 18.04 -6.70 12.68
N VAL A 55 17.94 -5.93 11.59
CA VAL A 55 19.12 -5.42 10.86
C VAL A 55 19.61 -4.06 11.36
N GLY A 56 19.08 -3.58 12.48
CA GLY A 56 19.61 -2.42 13.21
C GLY A 56 18.66 -1.21 13.30
N ALA A 57 17.48 -1.25 12.67
CA ALA A 57 16.47 -0.21 12.83
C ALA A 57 15.69 -0.39 14.15
N MET A 58 16.38 -0.30 15.29
CA MET A 58 15.75 -0.39 16.61
C MET A 58 14.60 0.61 16.73
N GLY A 59 13.46 0.20 17.30
CA GLY A 59 12.25 1.02 17.37
C GLY A 59 11.26 0.82 16.20
N TRP A 60 11.64 0.05 15.18
CA TRP A 60 10.83 -0.14 13.96
C TRP A 60 10.16 -1.51 13.85
N ASN A 61 10.13 -2.32 14.91
CA ASN A 61 9.41 -3.59 14.86
C ASN A 61 7.89 -3.35 14.78
N TYR A 62 7.11 -4.34 14.34
CA TYR A 62 5.70 -4.10 14.03
C TYR A 62 4.90 -3.58 15.23
N SER A 63 5.16 -4.13 16.43
CA SER A 63 4.45 -3.73 17.64
C SER A 63 4.72 -2.27 18.04
N GLU A 64 5.90 -1.74 17.70
CA GLU A 64 6.30 -0.35 17.97
C GLU A 64 5.69 0.64 16.97
N VAL A 65 5.50 0.23 15.71
CA VAL A 65 4.93 1.10 14.67
C VAL A 65 3.40 1.07 14.61
N LEU A 66 2.76 -0.03 15.04
CA LEU A 66 1.30 -0.19 15.01
C LEU A 66 0.52 0.97 15.66
N PRO A 67 0.92 1.49 16.85
CA PRO A 67 0.24 2.65 17.44
C PRO A 67 0.21 3.89 16.53
N TYR A 68 1.23 4.09 15.70
CA TYR A 68 1.29 5.22 14.76
C TYR A 68 0.39 5.02 13.56
N PHE A 69 0.27 3.79 13.05
CA PHE A 69 -0.72 3.49 12.01
C PHE A 69 -2.15 3.72 12.50
N LYS A 70 -2.46 3.27 13.73
CA LYS A 70 -3.76 3.50 14.37
C LYS A 70 -4.02 5.00 14.61
N LYS A 71 -3.00 5.76 15.02
CA LYS A 71 -3.13 7.21 15.20
C LYS A 71 -3.41 7.96 13.90
N MET A 72 -2.87 7.49 12.78
CA MET A 72 -2.97 8.15 11.48
C MET A 72 -4.34 7.96 10.83
N GLU A 73 -4.98 6.81 10.98
CA GLU A 73 -6.19 6.48 10.23
C GLU A 73 -7.49 6.79 10.97
N ASP A 74 -8.51 7.07 10.18
CA ASP A 74 -9.91 7.05 10.56
C ASP A 74 -10.62 5.96 9.73
N ASN A 75 -10.50 4.72 10.19
CA ASN A 75 -10.99 3.55 9.47
C ASN A 75 -12.51 3.42 9.62
N LYS A 76 -13.23 3.34 8.50
CA LYS A 76 -14.69 3.18 8.46
C LYS A 76 -15.14 1.76 8.13
N VAL A 77 -14.20 0.85 7.88
CA VAL A 77 -14.47 -0.52 7.42
C VAL A 77 -14.26 -1.53 8.54
N TYR A 78 -13.16 -1.40 9.27
CA TYR A 78 -12.76 -2.34 10.32
C TYR A 78 -12.68 -1.66 11.68
N ASN A 79 -13.03 -2.42 12.73
CA ASN A 79 -12.93 -1.98 14.12
C ASN A 79 -12.38 -3.15 14.97
N ASN A 80 -11.06 -3.29 14.98
CA ASN A 80 -10.34 -4.35 15.70
C ASN A 80 -9.01 -3.81 16.27
N GLU A 81 -8.20 -4.67 16.87
CA GLU A 81 -6.94 -4.29 17.52
C GLU A 81 -5.90 -3.66 16.57
N TYR A 82 -5.99 -3.93 15.27
CA TYR A 82 -5.08 -3.44 14.23
C TYR A 82 -5.48 -2.06 13.67
N HIS A 83 -6.68 -1.58 13.99
CA HIS A 83 -7.24 -0.37 13.39
C HIS A 83 -7.50 0.78 14.36
N GLY A 84 -7.42 2.00 13.82
CA GLY A 84 -7.71 3.25 14.51
C GLY A 84 -8.92 3.98 13.92
N VAL A 85 -9.52 4.84 14.73
CA VAL A 85 -10.65 5.70 14.36
C VAL A 85 -10.35 7.11 14.86
N GLY A 86 -10.75 8.13 14.09
CA GLY A 86 -10.56 9.54 14.45
C GLY A 86 -9.20 10.13 14.09
N GLY A 87 -8.34 9.41 13.37
CA GLY A 87 -7.13 9.95 12.76
C GLY A 87 -7.40 10.90 11.59
N PRO A 88 -6.38 11.60 11.08
CA PRO A 88 -6.52 12.56 9.99
C PRO A 88 -6.78 11.94 8.60
N VAL A 89 -6.55 10.63 8.40
CA VAL A 89 -6.68 9.97 7.10
C VAL A 89 -7.89 9.04 7.09
N THR A 90 -8.96 9.44 6.43
CA THR A 90 -10.16 8.60 6.27
C THR A 90 -9.88 7.39 5.37
N VAL A 91 -10.15 6.19 5.87
CA VAL A 91 -10.00 4.93 5.12
C VAL A 91 -11.37 4.28 4.93
N VAL A 92 -11.76 4.09 3.67
CA VAL A 92 -13.06 3.56 3.25
C VAL A 92 -12.89 2.58 2.09
N THR A 93 -13.86 1.70 1.92
CA THR A 93 -14.00 0.91 0.69
C THR A 93 -14.54 1.81 -0.43
N PRO A 94 -14.08 1.66 -1.69
CA PRO A 94 -14.65 2.39 -2.82
C PRO A 94 -16.17 2.19 -2.92
N THR A 95 -16.91 3.26 -3.18
CA THR A 95 -18.37 3.22 -3.36
C THR A 95 -18.78 2.53 -4.66
N TYR A 96 -17.91 2.58 -5.67
CA TYR A 96 -18.05 1.85 -6.93
C TYR A 96 -17.18 0.58 -6.91
N ALA A 97 -17.76 -0.52 -7.36
CA ALA A 97 -17.05 -1.75 -7.64
C ALA A 97 -17.31 -2.16 -9.10
N ALA A 98 -16.25 -2.47 -9.84
CA ALA A 98 -16.38 -3.04 -11.17
C ALA A 98 -17.01 -4.44 -11.11
N GLU A 99 -17.79 -4.81 -12.12
CA GLU A 99 -18.50 -6.09 -12.20
C GLU A 99 -17.57 -7.30 -12.04
N VAL A 100 -16.32 -7.17 -12.52
CA VAL A 100 -15.30 -8.24 -12.45
C VAL A 100 -14.83 -8.54 -11.01
N LYS A 101 -15.10 -7.66 -10.04
CA LYS A 101 -14.62 -7.80 -8.66
C LYS A 101 -15.07 -9.12 -8.03
N GLU A 102 -16.36 -9.46 -8.14
CA GLU A 102 -16.91 -10.65 -7.51
C GLU A 102 -16.31 -11.92 -8.12
N SER A 103 -16.26 -12.00 -9.46
CA SER A 103 -15.65 -13.13 -10.16
C SER A 103 -14.17 -13.32 -9.80
N LEU A 104 -13.42 -12.24 -9.59
CA LEU A 104 -12.02 -12.31 -9.13
C LEU A 104 -11.91 -12.87 -7.72
N LEU A 105 -12.77 -12.43 -6.79
CA LEU A 105 -12.75 -12.93 -5.41
C LEU A 105 -13.18 -14.41 -5.33
N GLU A 106 -14.19 -14.81 -6.09
CA GLU A 106 -14.62 -16.21 -6.18
C GLU A 106 -13.53 -17.11 -6.76
N THR A 107 -12.90 -16.66 -7.85
CA THR A 107 -11.79 -17.39 -8.47
C THR A 107 -10.61 -17.53 -7.51
N SER A 108 -10.28 -16.47 -6.76
CA SER A 108 -9.20 -16.50 -5.77
C SER A 108 -9.45 -17.58 -4.70
N LYS A 109 -10.69 -17.75 -4.25
CA LYS A 109 -11.07 -18.82 -3.31
C LYS A 109 -10.91 -20.21 -3.90
N LEU A 110 -11.20 -20.41 -5.18
CA LEU A 110 -10.99 -21.70 -5.87
C LEU A 110 -9.51 -22.11 -5.92
N PHE A 111 -8.60 -21.13 -5.96
CA PHE A 111 -7.16 -21.35 -5.88
C PHE A 111 -6.65 -21.47 -4.42
N GLY A 112 -7.53 -21.45 -3.42
CA GLY A 112 -7.19 -21.59 -2.01
C GLY A 112 -6.80 -20.30 -1.30
N TYR A 113 -7.03 -19.13 -1.91
CA TYR A 113 -6.76 -17.84 -1.26
C TYR A 113 -7.99 -17.34 -0.50
N GLU A 114 -7.77 -16.92 0.75
CA GLU A 114 -8.81 -16.31 1.57
C GLU A 114 -8.89 -14.80 1.34
N VAL A 115 -10.11 -14.26 1.41
CA VAL A 115 -10.34 -12.81 1.37
C VAL A 115 -10.20 -12.30 2.80
N VAL A 116 -9.09 -11.61 3.08
CA VAL A 116 -8.75 -11.11 4.42
C VAL A 116 -8.54 -9.60 4.41
N ASP A 117 -8.53 -9.02 5.62
CA ASP A 117 -8.01 -7.69 5.84
C ASP A 117 -6.47 -7.72 5.74
N SER A 118 -5.94 -7.22 4.63
CA SER A 118 -4.48 -7.14 4.38
C SER A 118 -3.69 -6.31 5.39
N ASN A 119 -4.37 -5.45 6.16
CA ASN A 119 -3.77 -4.61 7.20
C ASN A 119 -4.01 -5.17 8.63
N GLY A 120 -4.62 -6.35 8.74
CA GLY A 120 -4.98 -7.00 10.00
C GLY A 120 -4.01 -8.12 10.42
N ALA A 121 -4.52 -9.07 11.21
CA ALA A 121 -3.71 -10.14 11.80
C ALA A 121 -3.06 -11.08 10.77
N THR A 122 -3.82 -11.47 9.75
CA THR A 122 -3.40 -12.46 8.76
C THR A 122 -2.85 -11.76 7.53
N GLN A 123 -1.56 -11.95 7.27
CA GLN A 123 -0.87 -11.41 6.10
C GLN A 123 -0.11 -12.55 5.41
N THR A 124 -0.28 -12.66 4.11
CA THR A 124 0.44 -13.60 3.24
C THR A 124 1.84 -13.11 2.88
#